data_AF-A0A1M4WN96-F1
#
_entry.id   AF-A0A1M4WN96-F1
#
_cell.length_a   1.000
_cell.length_b   1.000
_cell.length_c   1.000
_cell.angle_alpha   90.00
_cell.angle_beta   90.00
_cell.angle_gamma   90.00
#
_symmetry.space_group_name_H-M   'P 1'
#
loop_
_entity.id
_entity.type
_entity.pdbx_description
1 polymer ?
#
loop_
_entity_poly.entity_id
_entity_poly.type
_entity_poly.pdbx_seq_one_letter_code
_entity_poly.pdbx_strand_id
1 'polypeptide(L)'
;MGEKTKLEIEHLDESGSTKTCLACGARNQPKGRNYRCKNCKFVCHRDAVGAINTLQRALCGKYTPIRPDVEVGVTYLRAVER
;
A
#
# COMPACT_ATOMS: atom_id res chain seq x y z
N MET A 1 5.11 -24.79 1.84
CA MET A 1 5.33 -23.40 1.38
C MET A 1 6.27 -22.73 2.39
N GLY A 2 7.58 -22.61 2.10
CA GLY A 2 8.61 -22.15 3.07
C GLY A 2 9.95 -22.90 2.97
N GLU A 3 9.98 -23.99 2.21
CA GLU A 3 11.02 -25.01 2.22
C GLU A 3 12.35 -24.54 1.59
N LYS A 4 12.31 -23.46 0.79
CA LYS A 4 13.48 -22.95 0.05
C LYS A 4 14.13 -21.71 0.66
N THR A 5 13.45 -20.97 1.55
CA THR A 5 13.92 -19.64 1.97
C THR A 5 14.14 -19.44 3.46
N LYS A 6 13.87 -20.43 4.34
CA LYS A 6 13.95 -20.25 5.82
C LYS A 6 13.30 -18.94 6.30
N LEU A 7 12.22 -18.53 5.63
CA LEU A 7 11.43 -17.36 5.98
C LEU A 7 10.15 -17.84 6.63
N GLU A 8 9.83 -17.25 7.78
CA GLU A 8 8.56 -17.44 8.46
C GLU A 8 7.48 -16.63 7.73
N ILE A 9 6.35 -17.27 7.43
CA ILE A 9 5.25 -16.65 6.69
C ILE A 9 4.05 -16.55 7.63
N GLU A 10 3.54 -15.33 7.81
CA GLU A 10 2.29 -15.05 8.52
C GLU A 10 1.22 -14.59 7.53
N HIS A 11 0.00 -15.09 7.68
CA HIS A 11 -1.14 -14.67 6.89
C HIS A 11 -1.87 -13.52 7.61
N LEU A 12 -1.87 -12.34 7.01
CA LEU A 12 -2.61 -11.17 7.50
C LEU A 12 -3.83 -10.89 6.63
N ASP A 13 -4.93 -10.45 7.25
CA ASP A 13 -6.06 -9.93 6.50
C ASP A 13 -5.65 -8.66 5.75
N GLU A 14 -5.89 -8.64 4.45
CA GLU A 14 -5.60 -7.53 3.54
C GLU A 14 -6.85 -6.71 3.20
N SER A 15 -7.99 -6.98 3.86
CA SER A 15 -9.25 -6.30 3.59
C SER A 15 -9.17 -4.79 3.86
N GLY A 16 -9.39 -4.02 2.80
CA GLY A 16 -9.44 -2.55 2.87
C GLY A 16 -8.08 -1.84 2.80
N SER A 17 -6.98 -2.58 2.65
CA SER A 17 -5.61 -2.04 2.58
C SER A 17 -5.41 -1.05 1.41
N THR A 18 -6.19 -1.17 0.34
CA THR A 18 -6.11 -0.25 -0.82
C THR A 18 -7.05 0.96 -0.72
N LYS A 19 -7.87 1.03 0.34
CA LYS A 19 -8.86 2.10 0.54
C LYS A 19 -8.36 3.18 1.50
N THR A 20 -7.51 2.83 2.45
CA THR A 20 -7.02 3.76 3.49
C THR A 20 -5.90 4.65 2.96
N CYS A 21 -6.03 5.96 3.13
CA CYS A 21 -5.02 6.93 2.72
C CYS A 21 -3.80 6.90 3.63
N LEU A 22 -2.62 6.80 3.02
CA LEU A 22 -1.35 6.87 3.75
C LEU A 22 -1.11 8.22 4.42
N ALA A 23 -1.54 9.34 3.84
CA ALA A 23 -1.22 10.65 4.38
C ALA A 23 -2.19 11.13 5.48
N CYS A 24 -3.47 10.75 5.40
CA CYS A 24 -4.50 11.28 6.31
C CYS A 24 -5.40 10.22 6.95
N GLY A 25 -5.21 8.93 6.64
CA GLY A 25 -6.05 7.85 7.18
C GLY A 25 -7.48 7.80 6.63
N ALA A 26 -7.90 8.73 5.76
CA ALA A 26 -9.24 8.72 5.18
C ALA A 26 -9.47 7.48 4.29
N ARG A 27 -10.67 6.91 4.35
CA ARG A 27 -11.09 5.85 3.43
C ARG A 27 -11.56 6.45 2.11
N ASN A 28 -10.98 5.98 1.02
CA ASN A 28 -11.26 6.42 -0.33
C ASN A 28 -11.62 5.20 -1.20
N GLN A 29 -12.34 5.43 -2.29
CA GLN A 29 -12.68 4.39 -3.26
C GLN A 29 -11.98 4.70 -4.59
N PRO A 30 -10.67 4.40 -4.69
CA PRO A 30 -9.92 4.64 -5.92
C PRO A 30 -10.47 3.77 -7.07
N LYS A 31 -10.66 4.36 -8.24
CA LYS A 31 -10.98 3.65 -9.48
C LYS A 31 -9.71 3.59 -10.35
N GLY A 32 -9.16 2.40 -10.56
CA GLY A 32 -7.95 2.19 -11.36
C GLY A 32 -6.65 2.12 -10.54
N ARG A 33 -5.51 2.33 -11.23
CA ARG A 33 -4.15 2.16 -10.67
C ARG A 33 -3.65 3.36 -9.89
N ASN A 34 -4.13 4.56 -10.20
CA ASN A 34 -3.76 5.78 -9.49
C ASN A 34 -4.64 5.94 -8.26
N TYR A 35 -4.01 5.97 -7.10
CA TYR A 35 -4.66 6.36 -5.86
C TYR A 35 -4.62 7.88 -5.74
N ARG A 36 -5.80 8.50 -5.61
CA ARG A 36 -5.92 9.91 -5.27
C ARG A 36 -6.84 10.07 -4.09
N CYS A 37 -6.32 10.63 -3.00
CA CYS A 37 -7.13 10.94 -1.84
C CYS A 37 -8.02 12.15 -2.12
N LYS A 38 -9.33 12.05 -1.85
CA LYS A 38 -10.25 13.19 -1.96
C LYS A 38 -10.06 14.22 -0.84
N ASN A 39 -9.53 13.79 0.33
CA ASN A 39 -9.41 14.63 1.51
C ASN A 39 -8.12 15.46 1.50
N CYS A 40 -6.94 14.81 1.41
CA CYS A 40 -5.64 15.48 1.48
C CYS A 40 -4.95 15.66 0.12
N LYS A 41 -5.62 15.29 -0.99
CA LYS A 41 -5.09 15.33 -2.37
C LYS A 41 -3.80 14.52 -2.62
N PHE A 42 -3.37 13.68 -1.68
CA PHE A 42 -2.25 12.76 -1.86
C PHE A 42 -2.44 11.88 -3.10
N VAL A 43 -1.40 11.75 -3.92
CA VAL A 43 -1.37 10.95 -5.14
C VAL A 43 -0.26 9.91 -5.03
N CYS A 44 -0.58 8.66 -5.33
CA CYS A 44 0.33 7.52 -5.24
C CYS A 44 -0.18 6.38 -6.13
N HIS A 45 0.66 5.40 -6.43
CA HIS A 45 0.18 4.17 -7.06
C HIS A 45 -0.61 3.33 -6.04
N ARG A 46 -1.78 2.82 -6.42
CA ARG A 46 -2.66 2.04 -5.54
C ARG A 46 -1.99 0.79 -4.96
N ASP A 47 -1.11 0.17 -5.73
CA ASP A 47 -0.36 -1.01 -5.28
C ASP A 47 0.62 -0.67 -4.15
N ALA A 48 1.31 0.46 -4.25
CA ALA A 48 2.17 0.94 -3.17
C ALA A 48 1.38 1.34 -1.93
N VAL A 49 0.20 1.95 -2.09
CA VAL A 49 -0.73 2.18 -0.97
C VAL A 49 -1.10 0.87 -0.27
N GLY A 50 -1.41 -0.18 -1.04
CA GLY A 50 -1.70 -1.52 -0.52
C GLY A 50 -0.53 -2.09 0.27
N ALA A 51 0.66 -2.14 -0.34
CA ALA A 51 1.87 -2.69 0.27
C ALA A 51 2.24 -1.99 1.58
N ILE A 52 2.21 -0.64 1.61
CA ILE A 52 2.54 0.12 2.82
C ILE A 52 1.48 -0.11 3.91
N ASN A 53 0.20 -0.13 3.56
CA ASN A 53 -0.85 -0.40 4.54
C ASN A 53 -0.76 -1.82 5.12
N THR A 54 -0.42 -2.82 4.29
CA THR A 54 -0.16 -4.19 4.77
C THR A 54 1.03 -4.23 5.72
N LEU A 55 2.14 -3.55 5.37
CA LEU A 55 3.31 -3.42 6.25
C LEU A 55 2.95 -2.78 7.60
N GLN A 56 2.15 -1.71 7.58
CA GLN A 56 1.69 -1.05 8.81
C GLN A 56 0.80 -1.95 9.66
N ARG A 57 -0.05 -2.77 9.02
CA ARG A 57 -0.86 -3.75 9.75
C ARG A 57 0.02 -4.79 10.43
N ALA A 58 1.05 -5.29 9.73
CA ALA A 58 1.99 -6.25 10.29
C ALA A 58 2.82 -5.67 11.45
N LEU A 59 3.32 -4.44 11.31
CA LEU A 59 4.20 -3.83 12.32
C LEU A 59 3.46 -3.18 13.49
N CYS A 60 2.30 -2.56 13.24
CA CYS A 60 1.61 -1.71 14.20
C CYS A 60 0.19 -2.18 14.54
N GLY A 61 -0.33 -3.20 13.86
CA GLY A 61 -1.71 -3.68 14.01
C GLY A 61 -2.78 -2.71 13.47
N LYS A 62 -2.40 -1.50 13.00
CA LYS A 62 -3.31 -0.44 12.55
C LYS A 62 -2.72 0.38 11.41
N TYR A 63 -3.59 0.92 10.57
CA TYR A 63 -3.19 1.88 9.55
C TYR A 63 -2.84 3.22 10.19
N THR A 64 -1.61 3.67 9.99
CA THR A 64 -1.09 4.91 10.60
C THR A 64 -0.73 5.89 9.50
N PRO A 65 -1.09 7.18 9.60
CA PRO A 65 -0.68 8.12 8.57
C PRO A 65 0.84 8.30 8.55
N ILE A 66 1.45 8.19 7.37
CA ILE A 66 2.86 8.51 7.12
C ILE A 66 3.04 10.03 7.04
N ARG A 67 4.27 10.49 7.31
CA ARG A 67 4.61 11.90 7.17
C ARG A 67 4.46 12.32 5.69
N PRO A 68 3.89 13.50 5.40
CA PRO A 68 3.64 13.97 4.03
C PRO A 68 4.92 14.22 3.21
N ASP A 69 6.06 14.30 3.88
CA ASP A 69 7.40 14.48 3.30
C ASP A 69 7.97 13.19 2.69
N VAL A 70 7.31 12.04 2.91
CA VAL A 70 7.78 10.75 2.40
C VAL A 70 7.42 10.60 0.93
N GLU A 71 8.42 10.65 0.06
CA GLU A 71 8.28 10.32 -1.35
C GLU A 71 8.15 8.81 -1.56
N VAL A 72 7.03 8.36 -2.13
CA VAL A 72 6.80 6.95 -2.46
C VAL A 72 7.14 6.72 -3.93
N GLY A 73 8.37 6.29 -4.19
CA GLY A 73 8.82 5.90 -5.52
C GLY A 73 8.28 4.52 -5.91
N VAL A 74 7.64 4.43 -7.08
CA VAL A 74 7.13 3.15 -7.61
C VAL A 74 7.56 3.01 -9.06
N THR A 75 8.39 2.01 -9.34
CA THR A 75 8.77 1.66 -10.72
C THR A 75 7.90 0.52 -11.20
N TYR A 76 7.05 0.77 -12.20
CA TYR A 76 6.21 -0.25 -12.78
C TYR A 76 6.98 -1.00 -13.88
N LEU A 77 7.51 -2.18 -13.53
CA LEU A 77 8.16 -3.08 -14.47
C LEU A 77 7.08 -3.85 -15.24
N ARG A 78 6.51 -3.24 -16.28
CA ARG A 78 5.72 -4.01 -17.25
C ARG A 78 6.67 -4.84 -18.11
N ALA A 79 6.31 -6.09 -18.39
CA ALA A 79 6.85 -6.75 -19.56
C ALA A 79 6.45 -5.91 -20.78
N VAL A 80 7.44 -5.30 -21.42
CA VAL A 80 7.30 -4.84 -22.79
C VAL A 80 7.48 -6.08 -23.65
N GLU A 81 6.38 -6.58 -24.21
CA GLU A 81 6.44 -7.59 -25.27
C GLU A 81 7.35 -7.05 -26.37
N ARG A 82 8.38 -7.82 -26.72
CA ARG A 82 9.42 -7.47 -27.68
C ARG A 82 9.27 -8.31 -28.93
#